data_AF-A0AAE4AWK5-F1
#
_entry.id   AF-A0AAE4AWK5-F1
#
_cell.length_a   1.000
_cell.length_b   1.000
_cell.length_c   1.000
_cell.angle_alpha   90.00
_cell.angle_beta   90.00
_cell.angle_gamma   90.00
#
_symmetry.space_group_name_H-M   'P 1'
#
loop_
_entity.id
_entity.type
_entity.pdbx_description
1 polymer ?
#
loop_
_entity_poly.entity_id
_entity_poly.type
_entity_poly.pdbx_seq_one_letter_code
_entity_poly.pdbx_strand_id
1 'polypeptide(L)'
;MPADTRTHAAPARIPALVRRLPAQQRRLLALRCREQLTEAEIAGRLHVPPATVSRALTRTFGWLRHGVLTGYAPDGARPGITSCTLGSGEVRVRVTGEIDRDNAAELRHRLRDALGGNPPVLTLDLAGVPLLDAAGARAFRDVLAAARARGVRAALVRVQPAVRTVLELCEVC
;
A
#
# COMPACT_ATOMS: atom_id res chain seq x y z
N MET A 1 19.05 -22.54 -31.64
CA MET A 1 17.74 -21.92 -31.34
C MET A 1 17.53 -21.92 -29.84
N PRO A 2 17.57 -20.78 -29.13
CA PRO A 2 17.18 -20.75 -27.73
C PRO A 2 15.66 -20.64 -27.62
N ALA A 3 15.06 -21.54 -26.86
CA ALA A 3 13.64 -21.58 -26.56
C ALA A 3 13.27 -20.48 -25.57
N ASP A 4 12.26 -19.70 -25.96
CA ASP A 4 11.67 -18.62 -25.18
C ASP A 4 10.94 -19.20 -23.96
N THR A 5 11.60 -19.17 -22.79
CA THR A 5 11.07 -19.68 -21.50
C THR A 5 10.49 -18.58 -20.62
N ARG A 6 10.01 -17.49 -21.23
CA ARG A 6 9.24 -16.46 -20.53
C ARG A 6 7.81 -16.51 -21.07
N THR A 7 6.87 -17.12 -20.33
CA THR A 7 5.45 -16.65 -20.21
C THR A 7 4.53 -17.61 -19.44
N HIS A 8 4.85 -18.91 -19.23
CA HIS A 8 3.90 -19.83 -18.57
C HIS A 8 3.83 -19.78 -17.02
N ALA A 9 4.65 -18.96 -16.34
CA ALA A 9 4.70 -18.93 -14.87
C ALA A 9 3.63 -18.06 -14.19
N ALA A 10 2.93 -17.18 -14.93
CA ALA A 10 1.99 -16.22 -14.37
C ALA A 10 0.76 -16.85 -13.65
N PRO A 11 0.02 -17.81 -14.24
CA PRO A 11 -1.15 -18.39 -13.58
C PRO A 11 -0.78 -19.28 -12.39
N ALA A 12 0.37 -19.97 -12.44
CA ALA A 12 0.84 -20.83 -11.35
C ALA A 12 1.22 -20.07 -10.07
N ARG A 13 1.45 -18.74 -10.16
CA ARG A 13 1.77 -17.87 -9.02
C ARG A 13 0.55 -17.38 -8.25
N ILE A 14 -0.63 -17.34 -8.89
CA ILE A 14 -1.86 -16.81 -8.29
C ILE A 14 -2.21 -17.54 -6.97
N PRO A 15 -2.19 -18.89 -6.89
CA PRO A 15 -2.49 -19.59 -5.64
C PRO A 15 -1.49 -19.31 -4.50
N ALA A 16 -0.22 -19.04 -4.83
CA ALA A 16 0.78 -18.67 -3.83
C ALA A 16 0.55 -17.24 -3.30
N LEU A 17 0.19 -16.31 -4.19
CA LEU A 17 -0.13 -14.93 -3.84
C LEU A 17 -1.43 -14.84 -3.02
N VAL A 18 -2.49 -15.54 -3.42
CA VAL A 18 -3.76 -15.59 -2.68
C VAL A 18 -3.56 -16.09 -1.25
N ARG A 19 -2.62 -17.03 -1.01
CA ARG A 19 -2.32 -17.52 0.34
C ARG A 19 -1.72 -16.45 1.26
N ARG A 20 -0.98 -15.49 0.71
CA ARG A 20 -0.36 -14.36 1.45
C ARG A 20 -1.34 -13.22 1.74
N LEU A 21 -2.53 -13.25 1.14
CA LEU A 21 -3.56 -12.26 1.46
C LEU A 21 -4.09 -12.47 2.90
N PRO A 22 -4.35 -11.38 3.63
CA PRO A 22 -5.12 -11.38 4.86
C PRO A 22 -6.43 -12.18 4.74
N ALA A 23 -6.82 -12.86 5.84
CA ALA A 23 -7.98 -13.74 5.86
C ALA A 23 -9.28 -13.07 5.35
N GLN A 24 -9.46 -11.79 5.68
CA GLN A 24 -10.62 -10.99 5.22
C GLN A 24 -10.63 -10.80 3.70
N GLN A 25 -9.47 -10.58 3.06
CA GLN A 25 -9.36 -10.38 1.61
C GLN A 25 -9.49 -11.70 0.85
N ARG A 26 -8.95 -12.80 1.40
CA ARG A 26 -9.20 -14.15 0.85
C ARG A 26 -10.69 -14.49 0.87
N ARG A 27 -11.41 -14.13 1.93
CA ARG A 27 -12.86 -14.35 2.05
C ARG A 27 -13.64 -13.51 1.04
N LEU A 28 -13.25 -12.24 0.86
CA LEU A 28 -13.83 -11.37 -0.17
C LEU A 28 -13.65 -11.93 -1.59
N LEU A 29 -12.43 -12.41 -1.92
CA LEU A 29 -12.15 -13.06 -3.20
C LEU A 29 -12.93 -14.37 -3.37
N ALA A 30 -13.06 -15.17 -2.31
CA ALA A 30 -13.85 -16.40 -2.37
C ALA A 30 -15.32 -16.11 -2.67
N LEU A 31 -15.92 -15.12 -2.00
CA LEU A 31 -17.30 -14.69 -2.26
C LEU A 31 -17.48 -14.19 -3.71
N ARG A 32 -16.51 -13.43 -4.25
CA ARG A 32 -16.61 -12.89 -5.61
C ARG A 32 -16.32 -13.92 -6.71
N CYS A 33 -15.24 -14.69 -6.56
CA CYS A 33 -14.73 -15.57 -7.62
C CYS A 33 -15.30 -17.00 -7.56
N ARG A 34 -15.72 -17.47 -6.38
CA ARG A 34 -16.28 -18.83 -6.21
C ARG A 34 -17.81 -18.81 -6.15
N GLU A 35 -18.38 -17.84 -5.43
CA GLU A 35 -19.83 -17.73 -5.28
C GLU A 35 -20.46 -16.77 -6.31
N GLN A 36 -19.66 -16.14 -7.18
CA GLN A 36 -20.08 -15.20 -8.23
C GLN A 36 -20.94 -14.01 -7.76
N LEU A 37 -21.00 -13.77 -6.44
CA LEU A 37 -21.81 -12.72 -5.84
C LEU A 37 -21.42 -11.35 -6.41
N THR A 38 -22.43 -10.52 -6.67
CA THR A 38 -22.26 -9.13 -7.05
C THR A 38 -21.72 -8.32 -5.87
N GLU A 39 -21.16 -7.14 -6.16
CA GLU A 39 -20.62 -6.25 -5.11
C GLU A 39 -21.70 -5.85 -4.09
N ALA A 40 -22.95 -5.68 -4.54
CA ALA A 40 -24.09 -5.35 -3.70
C ALA A 40 -24.47 -6.48 -2.74
N GLU A 41 -24.43 -7.74 -3.22
CA GLU A 41 -24.72 -8.92 -2.38
C GLU A 41 -23.62 -9.17 -1.36
N ILE A 42 -22.34 -9.01 -1.76
CA ILE A 42 -21.20 -9.09 -0.83
C ILE A 42 -21.31 -8.00 0.24
N ALA A 43 -21.68 -6.78 -0.16
CA ALA A 43 -21.89 -5.65 0.74
C ALA A 43 -23.00 -5.92 1.77
N GLY A 44 -24.14 -6.44 1.32
CA GLY A 44 -25.23 -6.86 2.21
C GLY A 44 -24.79 -7.92 3.22
N ARG A 45 -24.00 -8.90 2.78
CA ARG A 45 -23.48 -9.97 3.65
C ARG A 45 -22.45 -9.51 4.69
N LEU A 46 -21.66 -8.50 4.32
CA LEU A 46 -20.59 -7.95 5.17
C LEU A 46 -21.03 -6.72 5.97
N HIS A 47 -22.28 -6.27 5.81
CA HIS A 47 -22.82 -5.04 6.42
C HIS A 47 -21.95 -3.80 6.13
N VAL A 48 -21.44 -3.69 4.90
CA VAL A 48 -20.64 -2.55 4.43
C VAL A 48 -21.23 -1.96 3.15
N PRO A 49 -20.95 -0.70 2.81
CA PRO A 49 -21.41 -0.12 1.55
C PRO A 49 -20.83 -0.85 0.32
N PRO A 50 -21.59 -0.99 -0.80
CA PRO A 50 -21.10 -1.59 -2.05
C PRO A 50 -19.80 -0.97 -2.59
N ALA A 51 -19.64 0.35 -2.45
CA ALA A 51 -18.42 1.04 -2.84
C ALA A 51 -17.18 0.56 -2.06
N THR A 52 -17.35 0.11 -0.81
CA THR A 52 -16.27 -0.47 0.01
C THR A 52 -15.83 -1.82 -0.54
N VAL A 53 -16.78 -2.64 -1.02
CA VAL A 53 -16.49 -3.94 -1.65
C VAL A 53 -15.78 -3.75 -2.98
N SER A 54 -16.27 -2.84 -3.83
CA SER A 54 -15.68 -2.54 -5.14
C SER A 54 -14.22 -2.11 -5.04
N ARG A 55 -13.93 -1.20 -4.10
CA ARG A 55 -12.57 -0.74 -3.81
C ARG A 55 -11.69 -1.87 -3.29
N ALA A 56 -12.20 -2.67 -2.36
CA ALA A 56 -11.45 -3.79 -1.81
C ALA A 56 -11.12 -4.86 -2.86
N LEU A 57 -12.04 -5.15 -3.78
CA LEU A 57 -11.79 -6.05 -4.91
C LEU A 57 -10.79 -5.45 -5.89
N THR A 58 -10.98 -4.19 -6.29
CA THR A 58 -10.05 -3.47 -7.19
C THR A 58 -8.63 -3.46 -6.63
N ARG A 59 -8.48 -3.18 -5.34
CA ARG A 59 -7.20 -3.23 -4.60
C ARG A 59 -6.60 -4.64 -4.61
N THR A 60 -7.41 -5.64 -4.27
CA THR A 60 -6.93 -7.03 -4.20
C THR A 60 -6.50 -7.56 -5.56
N PHE A 61 -7.22 -7.22 -6.64
CA PHE A 61 -6.84 -7.58 -8.00
C PHE A 61 -5.63 -6.78 -8.50
N GLY A 62 -5.51 -5.50 -8.14
CA GLY A 62 -4.31 -4.68 -8.38
C GLY A 62 -3.06 -5.31 -7.78
N TRP A 63 -3.14 -5.69 -6.51
CA TRP A 63 -2.07 -6.39 -5.79
C TRP A 63 -1.71 -7.73 -6.42
N LEU A 64 -2.72 -8.56 -6.76
CA LEU A 64 -2.49 -9.84 -7.43
C LEU A 64 -1.81 -9.63 -8.77
N ARG A 65 -2.26 -8.66 -9.58
CA ARG A 65 -1.66 -8.34 -10.87
C ARG A 65 -0.21 -7.88 -10.70
N HIS A 66 0.07 -7.00 -9.75
CA HIS A 66 1.44 -6.55 -9.47
C HIS A 66 2.35 -7.69 -9.02
N GLY A 67 1.89 -8.55 -8.10
CA GLY A 67 2.66 -9.71 -7.63
C GLY A 67 2.92 -10.73 -8.74
N VAL A 68 1.98 -10.94 -9.66
CA VAL A 68 2.17 -11.80 -10.83
C VAL A 68 3.23 -11.23 -11.77
N LEU A 69 3.19 -9.92 -12.04
CA LEU A 69 4.08 -9.24 -12.98
C LEU A 69 5.50 -9.02 -12.44
N THR A 70 5.62 -8.66 -11.16
CA THR A 70 6.91 -8.25 -10.56
C THR A 70 7.57 -9.34 -9.72
N GLY A 71 6.84 -10.40 -9.35
CA GLY A 71 7.31 -11.42 -8.41
C GLY A 71 7.44 -10.93 -6.96
N TYR A 72 7.16 -9.66 -6.69
CA TYR A 72 7.17 -9.05 -5.36
C TYR A 72 5.74 -8.81 -4.88
N ALA A 73 5.41 -9.40 -3.73
CA ALA A 73 4.08 -9.35 -3.13
C ALA A 73 4.24 -9.12 -1.62
N PRO A 74 4.09 -7.88 -1.13
CA PRO A 74 4.18 -7.58 0.29
C PRO A 74 3.00 -8.22 1.04
N ASP A 75 3.16 -8.46 2.34
CA ASP A 75 2.13 -9.08 3.19
C ASP A 75 0.90 -8.15 3.32
N GLY A 76 -0.07 -8.37 2.43
CA GLY A 76 -1.41 -7.80 2.46
C GLY A 76 -1.61 -6.47 1.74
N ALA A 77 -2.89 -6.20 1.41
CA ALA A 77 -3.34 -4.98 0.74
C ALA A 77 -3.77 -3.88 1.74
N ARG A 78 -3.20 -3.87 2.96
CA ARG A 78 -3.31 -2.76 3.91
C ARG A 78 -1.92 -2.16 4.12
N PRO A 79 -1.80 -0.85 4.35
CA PRO A 79 -0.52 -0.26 4.63
C PRO A 79 0.02 -0.81 5.96
N GLY A 80 1.10 -1.57 5.90
CA GLY A 80 1.93 -1.92 7.03
C GLY A 80 2.87 -0.75 7.33
N ILE A 81 2.90 -0.31 8.59
CA ILE A 81 3.83 0.73 9.03
C ILE A 81 4.68 0.14 10.15
N THR A 82 5.99 0.24 9.98
CA THR A 82 6.96 -0.18 11.00
C THR A 82 7.95 0.95 11.19
N SER A 83 8.03 1.49 12.40
CA SER A 83 9.03 2.48 12.79
C SER A 83 10.19 1.79 13.49
N CYS A 84 11.42 2.17 13.14
CA CYS A 84 12.61 1.88 13.94
C CYS A 84 13.42 3.16 14.14
N THR A 85 14.00 3.30 15.32
CA THR A 85 14.95 4.38 15.62
C THR A 85 16.34 3.91 15.24
N LEU A 86 17.04 4.71 14.45
CA LEU A 86 18.44 4.50 14.10
C LEU A 86 19.32 5.27 15.10
N GLY A 87 20.57 4.82 15.31
CA GLY A 87 21.51 5.52 16.19
C GLY A 87 21.64 6.99 15.77
N SER A 88 21.72 7.91 16.76
CA SER A 88 21.65 9.38 16.66
C SER A 88 20.26 10.05 16.69
N GLY A 89 19.19 9.31 17.02
CA GLY A 89 17.84 9.89 17.19
C GLY A 89 17.06 10.04 15.90
N GLU A 90 17.61 9.56 14.78
CA GLU A 90 16.91 9.49 13.51
C GLU A 90 15.82 8.42 13.55
N VAL A 91 14.66 8.73 12.98
CA VAL A 91 13.55 7.78 12.86
C VAL A 91 13.40 7.36 11.42
N ARG A 92 13.42 6.05 11.17
CA ARG A 92 13.08 5.48 9.87
C ARG A 92 11.74 4.75 9.97
N VAL A 93 10.79 5.16 9.14
CA VAL A 93 9.49 4.53 9.02
C VAL A 93 9.43 3.78 7.71
N ARG A 94 9.29 2.45 7.77
CA ARG A 94 9.02 1.62 6.60
C ARG A 94 7.52 1.56 6.38
N VAL A 95 7.10 1.88 5.15
CA VAL A 95 5.73 1.76 4.70
C VAL A 95 5.66 0.63 3.66
N THR A 96 4.70 -0.27 3.85
CA THR A 96 4.50 -1.43 2.97
C THR A 96 3.03 -1.55 2.59
N GLY A 97 2.71 -2.15 1.44
CA GLY A 97 1.33 -2.33 1.00
C GLY A 97 0.78 -1.14 0.22
N GLU A 98 -0.42 -1.31 -0.33
CA GLU A 98 -1.08 -0.30 -1.16
C GLU A 98 -1.68 0.83 -0.31
N ILE A 99 -1.52 2.06 -0.78
CA ILE A 99 -2.00 3.25 -0.10
C ILE A 99 -3.08 3.91 -0.96
N ASP A 100 -4.26 4.11 -0.37
CA ASP A 100 -5.35 4.79 -1.03
C ASP A 100 -6.24 5.57 -0.06
N ARG A 101 -7.31 6.18 -0.57
CA ARG A 101 -8.28 6.96 0.22
C ARG A 101 -8.78 6.27 1.49
N ASP A 102 -9.00 4.96 1.48
CA ASP A 102 -9.60 4.27 2.64
C ASP A 102 -8.59 4.16 3.79
N ASN A 103 -7.29 4.09 3.49
CA ASN A 103 -6.23 3.89 4.47
C ASN A 103 -5.31 5.10 4.67
N ALA A 104 -5.42 6.12 3.82
CA ALA A 104 -4.63 7.35 3.88
C ALA A 104 -4.79 8.09 5.22
N ALA A 105 -5.99 8.06 5.82
CA ALA A 105 -6.24 8.69 7.11
C ALA A 105 -5.47 7.99 8.25
N GLU A 106 -5.47 6.66 8.26
CA GLU A 106 -4.74 5.84 9.22
C GLU A 106 -3.23 5.99 9.05
N LEU A 107 -2.74 5.94 7.80
CA LEU A 107 -1.34 6.20 7.47
C LEU A 107 -0.89 7.56 8.01
N ARG A 108 -1.66 8.61 7.72
CA ARG A 108 -1.35 9.97 8.17
C ARG A 108 -1.30 10.08 9.69
N HIS A 109 -2.19 9.41 10.41
CA HIS A 109 -2.20 9.41 11.87
C HIS A 109 -0.91 8.78 12.42
N ARG A 110 -0.59 7.57 11.98
CA ARG A 110 0.61 6.84 12.42
C ARG A 110 1.91 7.57 12.07
N LEU A 111 1.98 8.21 10.90
CA LEU A 111 3.13 9.03 10.51
C LEU A 111 3.27 10.28 11.37
N ARG A 112 2.15 10.90 11.78
CA ARG A 112 2.17 12.02 12.72
C ARG A 112 2.62 11.59 14.12
N ASP A 113 2.25 10.39 14.56
CA ASP A 113 2.70 9.86 15.85
C ASP A 113 4.22 9.64 15.85
N ALA A 114 4.77 9.09 14.75
CA ALA A 114 6.23 8.96 14.58
C ALA A 114 6.95 10.33 14.56
N LEU A 115 6.30 11.36 14.00
CA LEU A 115 6.80 12.74 14.04
C LEU A 115 6.67 13.38 15.44
N GLY A 116 5.73 12.91 16.27
CA GLY A 116 5.47 13.43 17.62
C GLY A 116 6.67 13.32 18.57
N GLY A 117 7.57 12.36 18.33
CA GLY A 117 8.86 12.27 19.03
C GLY A 117 9.87 13.36 18.67
N ASN A 118 9.51 14.28 17.76
CA ASN A 118 10.33 15.37 17.24
C ASN A 118 11.77 14.98 16.87
N PRO A 119 11.95 13.93 16.04
CA PRO A 119 13.28 13.47 15.68
C PRO A 119 14.00 14.51 14.80
N PRO A 120 15.34 14.65 14.87
CA PRO A 120 16.09 15.53 13.97
C PRO A 120 15.95 15.13 12.49
N VAL A 121 15.70 13.84 12.21
CA VAL A 121 15.52 13.28 10.87
C VAL A 121 14.40 12.24 10.88
N LEU A 122 13.48 12.35 9.90
CA LEU A 122 12.42 11.38 9.64
C LEU A 122 12.53 10.86 8.20
N THR A 123 12.93 9.60 8.04
CA THR A 123 13.01 8.95 6.73
C THR A 123 11.81 8.05 6.49
N LEU A 124 11.03 8.30 5.43
CA LEU A 124 9.90 7.48 5.03
C LEU A 124 10.29 6.58 3.86
N ASP A 125 10.43 5.29 4.15
CA ASP A 125 10.91 4.28 3.21
C ASP A 125 9.74 3.59 2.50
N LEU A 126 9.59 3.86 1.21
CA LEU A 126 8.46 3.42 0.37
C LEU A 126 8.80 2.20 -0.50
N ALA A 127 9.91 1.51 -0.22
CA ALA A 127 10.30 0.32 -0.99
C ALA A 127 9.20 -0.76 -1.03
N GLY A 128 8.37 -0.84 0.02
CA GLY A 128 7.28 -1.80 0.10
C GLY A 128 5.93 -1.29 -0.42
N VAL A 129 5.84 -0.09 -0.98
CA VAL A 129 4.58 0.52 -1.47
C VAL A 129 4.48 0.33 -2.99
N PRO A 130 3.75 -0.68 -3.48
CA PRO A 130 3.63 -0.93 -4.90
C PRO A 130 2.65 0.03 -5.61
N LEU A 131 1.72 0.64 -4.86
CA LEU A 131 0.67 1.50 -5.41
C LEU A 131 0.28 2.61 -4.42
N LEU A 132 -0.02 3.78 -4.97
CA LEU A 132 -0.42 5.00 -4.27
C LEU A 132 -1.48 5.75 -5.09
N ASP A 133 -2.54 6.24 -4.45
CA ASP A 133 -3.48 7.21 -5.05
C ASP A 133 -3.23 8.66 -4.58
N ALA A 134 -4.00 9.61 -5.12
CA ALA A 134 -3.90 11.02 -4.74
C ALA A 134 -4.16 11.30 -3.24
N ALA A 135 -5.01 10.51 -2.58
CA ALA A 135 -5.29 10.66 -1.15
C ALA A 135 -4.10 10.20 -0.30
N GLY A 136 -3.45 9.11 -0.72
CA GLY A 136 -2.18 8.67 -0.13
C GLY A 136 -1.05 9.69 -0.33
N ALA A 137 -0.92 10.23 -1.55
CA ALA A 137 0.06 11.29 -1.84
C ALA A 137 -0.15 12.52 -0.94
N ARG A 138 -1.42 12.94 -0.77
CA ARG A 138 -1.79 14.01 0.16
C ARG A 138 -1.37 13.70 1.60
N ALA A 139 -1.55 12.46 2.06
CA ALA A 139 -1.13 12.06 3.41
C ALA A 139 0.37 12.24 3.64
N PHE A 140 1.21 11.88 2.67
CA PHE A 140 2.66 12.14 2.75
C PHE A 140 2.97 13.63 2.74
N ARG A 141 2.33 14.40 1.86
CA ARG A 141 2.51 15.86 1.79
C ARG A 141 2.19 16.55 3.11
N ASP A 142 1.08 16.17 3.74
CA ASP A 142 0.65 16.72 5.04
C ASP A 142 1.71 16.44 6.13
N VAL A 143 2.32 15.25 6.13
CA VAL A 143 3.38 14.87 7.09
C VAL A 143 4.68 15.62 6.81
N LEU A 144 5.09 15.74 5.54
CA LEU A 144 6.28 16.51 5.17
C LEU A 144 6.13 17.98 5.53
N ALA A 145 4.95 18.57 5.31
CA ALA A 145 4.65 19.93 5.73
C ALA A 145 4.69 20.08 7.25
N ALA A 146 4.10 19.12 7.98
CA ALA A 146 4.12 19.11 9.45
C ALA A 146 5.52 18.92 10.04
N ALA A 147 6.42 18.21 9.35
CA ALA A 147 7.81 18.04 9.74
C ALA A 147 8.60 19.34 9.51
N ARG A 148 8.42 19.98 8.34
CA ARG A 148 9.01 21.29 8.03
C ARG A 148 8.62 22.35 9.06
N ALA A 149 7.33 22.40 9.45
CA ALA A 149 6.85 23.31 10.48
C ALA A 149 7.48 23.09 11.88
N ARG A 150 8.05 21.91 12.13
CA ARG A 150 8.74 21.55 13.38
C ARG A 150 10.27 21.60 13.26
N GLY A 151 10.83 22.00 12.12
CA GLY A 151 12.28 21.97 11.87
C GLY A 151 12.85 20.55 11.71
N VAL A 152 12.00 19.53 11.51
CA VAL A 152 12.41 18.15 11.31
C VAL A 152 12.77 17.92 9.84
N ARG A 153 13.95 17.34 9.57
CA ARG A 153 14.35 16.95 8.20
C ARG A 153 13.62 15.69 7.80
N ALA A 154 12.59 15.80 6.95
CA ALA A 154 11.82 14.66 6.47
C ALA A 154 11.97 14.42 4.97
N ALA A 155 12.11 13.16 4.57
CA ALA A 155 12.27 12.76 3.17
C ALA A 155 11.61 11.41 2.84
N LEU A 156 11.11 11.27 1.61
CA LEU A 156 10.68 9.99 1.04
C LEU A 156 11.89 9.31 0.37
N VAL A 157 12.13 8.03 0.65
CA VAL A 157 13.24 7.26 0.07
C VAL A 157 12.75 5.95 -0.54
N ARG A 158 13.54 5.42 -1.48
CA ARG A 158 13.27 4.16 -2.20
C ARG A 158 11.87 4.10 -2.81
N VAL A 159 11.42 5.24 -3.34
CA VAL A 159 10.14 5.39 -4.02
C VAL A 159 10.13 4.58 -5.32
N GLN A 160 9.12 3.74 -5.49
CA GLN A 160 8.95 2.94 -6.71
C GLN A 160 8.51 3.83 -7.90
N PRO A 161 8.87 3.50 -9.15
CA PRO A 161 8.56 4.34 -10.33
C PRO A 161 7.08 4.71 -10.47
N ALA A 162 6.17 3.75 -10.28
CA ALA A 162 4.72 4.00 -10.38
C ALA A 162 4.21 4.96 -9.30
N VAL A 163 4.79 4.90 -8.09
CA VAL A 163 4.44 5.79 -6.97
C VAL A 163 5.03 7.18 -7.19
N ARG A 164 6.23 7.27 -7.76
CA ARG A 164 6.90 8.54 -8.07
C ARG A 164 6.04 9.43 -8.97
N THR A 165 5.47 8.88 -10.04
CA THR A 165 4.59 9.64 -10.95
C THR A 165 3.42 10.28 -10.21
N VAL A 166 2.77 9.55 -9.29
CA VAL A 166 1.63 10.08 -8.52
C VAL A 166 2.07 11.16 -7.53
N LEU A 167 3.24 10.98 -6.89
CA LEU A 167 3.81 11.96 -5.96
C LEU A 167 4.19 13.27 -6.67
N GLU A 168 4.76 13.20 -7.87
CA GLU A 168 5.09 14.36 -8.70
C GLU A 168 3.82 15.11 -9.13
N LEU A 169 2.81 14.38 -9.61
CA LEU A 169 1.50 14.96 -9.97
C LEU A 169 0.77 15.62 -8.78
N CYS A 170 1.04 15.16 -7.56
CA CYS A 170 0.46 15.70 -6.33
C CYS A 170 1.39 16.68 -5.61
N GLU A 171 2.50 17.10 -6.22
CA GLU A 171 3.44 18.09 -5.68
C GLU A 171 3.98 17.70 -4.29
N VAL A 172 4.30 16.42 -4.11
CA VAL A 172 4.84 15.88 -2.85
C VAL A 172 6.38 15.84 -2.88
N CYS A 173 6.97 15.75 -4.06
CA CYS A 173 8.42 15.65 -4.30
C CYS A 173 8.83 16.50 -5.49
#